data_AF-A0A645I6Q4-F1
#
_entry.id   AF-A0A645I6Q4-F1
#
_cell.length_a   1.000
_cell.length_b   1.000
_cell.length_c   1.000
_cell.angle_alpha   90.00
_cell.angle_beta   90.00
_cell.angle_gamma   90.00
#
_symmetry.space_group_name_H-M   'P 1'
#
loop_
_entity.id
_entity.type
_entity.pdbx_description
1 polymer ?
#
loop_
_entity_poly.entity_id
_entity_poly.type
_entity_poly.pdbx_seq_one_letter_code
_entity_poly.pdbx_strand_id
1 'polypeptide(L)'
;MPKSFGAHWSLVTAIISIPGTFLLSNDAFYFGVLPVLAETGVAYGFTPLQIGIASTMGQAFHLLSPLVAFIYLLLQLTEVDMGEWQKHSAIWSIGTFIIFVLAAAITGAMPL
;
A
#
# COMPACT_ATOMS: atom_id res chain seq x y z
N MET A 1 -17.43 8.49 -12.64
CA MET A 1 -16.02 8.11 -12.85
C MET A 1 -15.89 7.37 -14.18
N PRO A 2 -14.79 7.52 -14.95
CA PRO A 2 -14.63 6.85 -16.24
C PRO A 2 -14.67 5.32 -16.09
N LYS A 3 -15.38 4.62 -16.98
CA LYS A 3 -15.46 3.14 -16.98
C LYS A 3 -14.09 2.45 -17.06
N SER A 4 -13.06 3.14 -17.57
CA SER A 4 -11.68 2.64 -17.70
C SER A 4 -10.96 2.42 -16.36
N PHE A 5 -11.26 3.24 -15.34
CA PHE A 5 -10.69 3.04 -13.99
C PHE A 5 -11.33 1.88 -13.26
N GLY A 6 -12.61 1.58 -13.58
CA GLY A 6 -13.32 0.47 -12.98
C GLY A 6 -12.64 -0.87 -13.26
N ALA A 7 -12.13 -1.07 -14.48
CA ALA A 7 -11.43 -2.30 -14.86
C ALA A 7 -10.12 -2.53 -14.09
N HIS A 8 -9.50 -1.48 -13.53
CA HIS A 8 -8.20 -1.55 -12.87
C HIS A 8 -8.27 -1.15 -11.38
N TRP A 9 -9.44 -1.33 -10.77
CA TRP A 9 -9.72 -0.78 -9.44
C TRP A 9 -8.84 -1.39 -8.33
N SER A 10 -8.45 -2.65 -8.46
CA SER A 10 -7.48 -3.28 -7.56
C SER A 10 -6.12 -2.58 -7.63
N LEU A 11 -5.60 -2.26 -8.83
CA LEU A 11 -4.33 -1.55 -9.01
C LEU A 11 -4.43 -0.12 -8.45
N VAL A 12 -5.56 0.55 -8.68
CA VAL A 12 -5.84 1.86 -8.06
C VAL A 12 -5.81 1.76 -6.53
N THR A 13 -6.45 0.73 -5.96
CA THR A 13 -6.45 0.46 -4.52
C THR A 13 -5.02 0.22 -4.00
N ALA A 14 -4.22 -0.56 -4.72
CA ALA A 14 -2.82 -0.82 -4.39
C ALA A 14 -2.00 0.48 -4.36
N ILE A 15 -2.17 1.36 -5.35
CA ILE A 15 -1.49 2.65 -5.39
C ILE A 15 -1.96 3.56 -4.24
N ILE A 16 -3.27 3.64 -3.96
CA ILE A 16 -3.83 4.43 -2.85
C ILE A 16 -3.32 3.93 -1.49
N SER A 17 -3.06 2.63 -1.35
CA SER A 17 -2.54 2.08 -0.11
C SER A 17 -1.13 2.57 0.24
N ILE A 18 -0.35 3.08 -0.71
CA ILE A 18 0.98 3.67 -0.44
C ILE A 18 0.85 4.90 0.47
N PRO A 19 0.21 6.01 0.06
CA PRO A 19 0.01 7.15 0.95
C PRO A 19 -0.93 6.81 2.11
N GLY A 20 -1.90 5.91 1.92
CA GLY A 20 -2.82 5.48 2.96
C GLY A 20 -2.10 4.89 4.16
N THR A 21 -1.25 3.88 3.93
CA THR A 21 -0.49 3.20 4.98
C THR A 21 0.74 3.98 5.44
N PHE A 22 1.21 4.96 4.66
CA PHE A 22 2.30 5.85 5.06
C PHE A 22 1.82 6.99 5.98
N LEU A 23 0.67 7.59 5.70
CA LEU A 23 0.15 8.77 6.42
C LEU A 23 -0.84 8.42 7.54
N LEU A 24 -1.36 7.20 7.57
CA LEU A 24 -2.28 6.70 8.59
C LEU A 24 -1.69 5.49 9.31
N SER A 25 -2.19 5.21 10.51
CA SER A 25 -1.97 3.89 11.11
C SER A 25 -2.68 2.83 10.28
N ASN A 26 -2.20 1.58 10.35
CA ASN A 26 -2.85 0.45 9.67
C ASN A 26 -4.32 0.34 10.06
N ASP A 27 -4.64 0.44 11.35
CA ASP A 27 -6.03 0.40 11.82
C ASP A 27 -6.90 1.50 11.21
N ALA A 28 -6.40 2.73 11.15
CA ALA A 28 -7.13 3.85 10.57
C ALA A 28 -7.36 3.65 9.05
N PHE A 29 -6.38 3.13 8.33
CA PHE A 29 -6.53 2.83 6.90
C PHE A 29 -7.51 1.67 6.66
N TYR A 30 -7.34 0.54 7.37
CA TYR A 30 -8.13 -0.67 7.16
C TYR A 30 -9.57 -0.57 7.67
N PHE A 31 -9.82 0.20 8.74
CA PHE A 31 -11.18 0.39 9.26
C PHE A 31 -11.87 1.63 8.73
N GLY A 32 -11.11 2.66 8.31
CA GLY A 32 -11.66 3.91 7.80
C GLY A 32 -11.75 3.98 6.28
N VAL A 33 -10.65 3.67 5.57
CA VAL A 33 -10.52 3.93 4.13
C VAL A 33 -10.88 2.70 3.29
N LEU A 34 -10.35 1.53 3.65
CA LEU A 34 -10.54 0.30 2.88
C LEU A 34 -12.04 -0.06 2.66
N PRO A 35 -12.95 0.09 3.64
CA PRO A 35 -14.36 -0.24 3.41
C PRO A 35 -14.99 0.52 2.24
N VAL A 36 -14.64 1.80 2.08
CA VAL A 36 -15.12 2.65 0.97
C VAL A 36 -14.54 2.21 -0.38
N LEU A 37 -13.26 1.84 -0.40
CA LEU A 37 -12.61 1.29 -1.60
C LEU A 37 -13.20 -0.07 -2.00
N ALA A 38 -13.54 -0.90 -1.00
CA ALA A 38 -14.15 -2.22 -1.22
C ALA A 38 -15.58 -2.11 -1.75
N GLU A 39 -16.41 -1.22 -1.18
CA GLU A 39 -17.77 -0.95 -1.69
C GLU A 39 -17.73 -0.49 -3.15
N THR A 40 -16.80 0.41 -3.48
CA THR A 40 -16.59 0.87 -4.86
C THR A 40 -16.10 -0.27 -5.78
N GLY A 41 -15.20 -1.13 -5.28
CA GLY A 41 -14.67 -2.26 -6.04
C GLY A 41 -15.74 -3.29 -6.40
N VAL A 42 -16.67 -3.56 -5.49
CA VAL A 42 -17.83 -4.43 -5.75
C VAL A 42 -18.69 -3.87 -6.88
N ALA A 43 -18.90 -2.55 -6.93
CA ALA A 43 -19.63 -1.91 -8.04
C ALA A 43 -18.91 -2.06 -9.40
N TYR A 44 -17.60 -2.35 -9.40
CA TYR A 44 -16.79 -2.64 -10.59
C TYR A 44 -16.55 -4.12 -10.85
N GLY A 45 -17.16 -5.02 -10.05
CA GLY A 45 -17.07 -6.47 -10.24
C GLY A 45 -15.91 -7.16 -9.52
N PHE A 46 -15.19 -6.44 -8.66
CA PHE A 46 -14.16 -7.03 -7.79
C PHE A 46 -14.77 -7.62 -6.54
N THR A 47 -14.13 -8.65 -6.00
CA THR A 47 -14.48 -9.20 -4.70
C THR A 47 -13.84 -8.39 -3.56
N PRO A 48 -14.44 -8.33 -2.37
CA PRO A 48 -13.82 -7.70 -1.20
C PRO A 48 -12.43 -8.26 -0.88
N LEU A 49 -12.21 -9.56 -1.11
CA LEU A 49 -10.91 -10.20 -0.92
C LEU A 49 -9.85 -9.63 -1.88
N GLN A 50 -10.18 -9.46 -3.17
CA GLN A 50 -9.25 -8.88 -4.15
C GLN A 50 -8.86 -7.43 -3.78
N ILE A 51 -9.82 -6.63 -3.29
CA ILE A 51 -9.53 -5.28 -2.81
C ILE A 51 -8.73 -5.30 -1.50
N GLY A 52 -9.05 -6.23 -0.59
CA GLY A 52 -8.27 -6.46 0.63
C GLY A 52 -6.81 -6.78 0.32
N ILE A 53 -6.55 -7.72 -0.59
CA ILE A 53 -5.20 -8.05 -1.06
C ILE A 53 -4.53 -6.85 -1.72
N ALA A 54 -5.21 -6.17 -2.63
CA ALA A 54 -4.66 -4.97 -3.27
C ALA A 54 -4.23 -3.91 -2.25
N SER A 55 -5.00 -3.72 -1.19
CA SER A 55 -4.73 -2.73 -0.16
C SER A 55 -3.52 -3.05 0.74
N THR A 56 -2.95 -4.27 0.67
CA THR A 56 -1.72 -4.60 1.40
C THR A 56 -0.45 -4.31 0.60
N MET A 57 -0.56 -4.07 -0.71
CA MET A 57 0.60 -3.84 -1.58
C MET A 57 1.45 -2.64 -1.10
N GLY A 58 0.79 -1.56 -0.65
CA GLY A 58 1.44 -0.35 -0.15
C GLY A 58 2.24 -0.52 1.15
N GLN A 59 2.08 -1.65 1.87
CA GLN A 59 2.88 -1.96 3.06
C GLN A 59 4.39 -1.97 2.79
N ALA A 60 4.79 -2.15 1.52
CA ALA A 60 6.17 -1.98 1.08
C ALA A 60 6.78 -0.61 1.49
N PHE A 61 5.96 0.43 1.68
CA PHE A 61 6.39 1.77 2.09
C PHE A 61 6.12 2.08 3.57
N HIS A 62 5.41 1.22 4.30
CA HIS A 62 4.92 1.53 5.65
C HIS A 62 6.05 1.88 6.62
N LEU A 63 7.19 1.17 6.54
CA LEU A 63 8.35 1.41 7.41
C LEU A 63 9.14 2.69 7.09
N LEU A 64 8.81 3.39 6.00
CA LEU A 64 9.34 4.72 5.74
C LEU A 64 8.53 5.81 6.47
N SER A 65 7.37 5.46 7.02
CA SER A 65 6.51 6.43 7.69
C SER A 65 7.16 6.95 8.98
N PRO A 66 7.18 8.28 9.20
CA PRO A 66 7.58 8.85 10.49
C PRO A 66 6.59 8.53 11.61
N LEU A 67 5.43 7.96 11.30
CA LEU A 67 4.42 7.57 12.29
C LEU A 67 4.74 6.23 12.96
N VAL A 68 5.75 5.51 12.48
CA VAL A 68 6.15 4.21 12.99
C VAL A 68 7.21 4.37 14.08
N ALA A 69 6.82 4.22 15.34
CA ALA A 69 7.67 4.58 16.48
C ALA A 69 9.03 3.85 16.55
N PHE A 70 9.10 2.58 16.16
CA PHE A 70 10.35 1.81 16.29
C PHE A 70 11.48 2.34 15.41
N ILE A 71 11.17 3.07 14.32
CA ILE A 71 12.20 3.56 13.40
C ILE A 71 13.15 4.53 14.10
N TYR A 72 12.64 5.33 15.04
CA TYR A 72 13.44 6.29 15.79
C TYR A 72 14.48 5.62 16.69
N LEU A 73 14.18 4.43 17.23
CA LEU A 73 15.16 3.63 17.95
C LEU A 73 16.30 3.19 17.02
N LEU A 74 15.97 2.73 15.80
CA LEU A 74 16.98 2.31 14.84
C LEU A 74 17.83 3.48 14.36
N LEU A 75 17.22 4.61 14.01
CA LEU A 75 17.94 5.82 13.59
C LEU A 75 18.92 6.30 14.66
N GLN A 76 18.52 6.24 15.93
CA GLN A 76 19.41 6.57 17.05
C GLN A 76 20.58 5.58 17.19
N LEU A 77 20.35 4.28 17.01
CA LEU A 77 21.40 3.25 17.12
C LEU A 77 22.38 3.28 15.94
N THR A 78 21.93 3.69 14.75
CA THR A 78 22.76 3.73 13.54
C THR A 78 23.31 5.11 13.22
N GLU A 79 22.92 6.15 13.97
CA GLU A 79 23.27 7.55 13.72
C GLU A 79 22.88 8.04 12.31
N VAL A 80 21.80 7.50 11.75
CA VAL A 80 21.31 7.84 10.40
C VAL A 80 20.16 8.83 10.50
N ASP A 81 20.12 9.82 9.60
CA ASP A 81 18.99 10.76 9.53
C ASP A 81 17.75 10.12 8.88
N MET A 82 16.55 10.52 9.33
CA MET A 82 15.28 10.02 8.80
C MET A 82 15.16 10.22 7.29
N GLY A 83 15.58 11.39 6.78
CA GLY A 83 15.51 11.70 5.37
C GLY A 83 16.47 10.87 4.53
N GLU A 84 17.64 10.54 5.07
CA GLU A 84 18.60 9.62 4.42
C GLU A 84 18.06 8.19 4.38
N TRP A 85 17.54 7.69 5.51
CA TRP A 85 16.83 6.41 5.59
C TRP A 85 15.72 6.32 4.54
N GLN A 86 14.85 7.34 4.48
CA GLN A 86 13.74 7.36 3.54
C GLN A 86 14.21 7.37 2.09
N LYS A 87 15.18 8.22 1.73
CA LYS A 87 15.71 8.29 0.35
C LYS A 87 16.35 6.98 -0.09
N HIS A 88 17.14 6.37 0.78
CA HIS A 88 17.82 5.11 0.48
C HIS A 88 16.82 3.95 0.36
N SER A 89 15.92 3.83 1.33
CA SER A 89 14.96 2.72 1.40
C SER A 89 13.81 2.85 0.40
N ALA A 90 13.46 4.07 -0.05
CA ALA A 90 12.36 4.27 -1.00
C ALA A 90 12.60 3.53 -2.32
N ILE A 91 13.86 3.46 -2.79
CA ILE A 91 14.22 2.72 -4.01
C ILE A 91 13.90 1.23 -3.83
N TRP A 92 14.24 0.66 -2.67
CA TRP A 92 13.95 -0.73 -2.33
C TRP A 92 12.46 -0.99 -2.11
N SER A 93 11.73 -0.03 -1.53
CA SER A 93 10.27 -0.10 -1.38
C SER A 93 9.55 -0.08 -2.71
N ILE A 94 10.01 0.71 -3.69
CA ILE A 94 9.47 0.67 -5.06
C ILE A 94 9.67 -0.73 -5.66
N GLY A 95 10.87 -1.30 -5.54
CA GLY A 95 11.14 -2.67 -6.00
C GLY A 95 10.24 -3.71 -5.32
N THR A 96 10.10 -3.62 -4.01
CA THR A 96 9.25 -4.52 -3.20
C THR A 96 7.77 -4.40 -3.57
N PHE A 97 7.28 -3.17 -3.76
CA PHE A 97 5.93 -2.91 -4.21
C PHE A 97 5.65 -3.53 -5.58
N ILE A 98 6.57 -3.37 -6.54
CA ILE A 98 6.46 -3.98 -7.87
C ILE A 98 6.42 -5.51 -7.73
N ILE A 99 7.28 -6.10 -6.90
CA ILE A 99 7.29 -7.55 -6.66
C ILE A 99 5.94 -8.01 -6.08
N PHE A 100 5.39 -7.32 -5.09
CA PHE A 100 4.09 -7.65 -4.50
C PHE A 100 2.96 -7.60 -5.54
N VAL A 101 2.89 -6.51 -6.32
CA VAL A 101 1.89 -6.32 -7.38
C VAL A 101 2.02 -7.43 -8.44
N LEU A 102 3.23 -7.71 -8.91
CA LEU A 102 3.47 -8.75 -9.91
C LEU A 102 3.11 -10.14 -9.37
N ALA A 103 3.51 -10.48 -8.14
CA ALA A 103 3.18 -11.76 -7.53
C ALA A 103 1.66 -11.93 -7.37
N ALA A 104 0.96 -10.90 -6.90
CA ALA A 104 -0.50 -10.92 -6.75
C ALA A 104 -1.23 -11.00 -8.11
N ALA A 105 -0.70 -10.35 -9.15
CA ALA A 105 -1.23 -10.43 -10.51
C ALA A 105 -1.02 -11.82 -11.14
N ILE A 106 0.20 -12.37 -11.05
CA ILE A 106 0.56 -13.68 -11.64
C ILE A 106 -0.23 -14.81 -11.00
N THR A 107 -0.47 -14.75 -9.68
CA THR A 107 -1.26 -15.75 -8.95
C THR A 107 -2.77 -15.60 -9.18
N GLY A 108 -3.23 -14.53 -9.83
CA GLY A 108 -4.65 -14.21 -10.00
C GLY A 108 -5.33 -13.70 -8.72
N ALA A 109 -4.59 -13.52 -7.63
CA ALA A 109 -5.09 -13.03 -6.35
C ALA A 109 -5.55 -11.55 -6.43
N MET A 110 -4.92 -10.78 -7.33
CA MET A 110 -5.25 -9.39 -7.61
C MET A 110 -5.30 -9.17 -9.13
N PRO A 111 -6.48 -9.27 -9.79
CA PRO A 111 -6.61 -8.99 -11.21
C PRO A 111 -6.35 -7.50 -11.46
N LEU A 112 -5.49 -7.15 -12.43
CA LEU A 112 -5.06 -5.77 -12.70
C LEU A 112 -6.08 -4.95 -13.46
#